data_AF-A0A6B9ZG01-F1
#
_entry.id   AF-A0A6B9ZG01-F1
#
_cell.length_a   1.000
_cell.length_b   1.000
_cell.length_c   1.000
_cell.angle_alpha   90.00
_cell.angle_beta   90.00
_cell.angle_gamma   90.00
#
_symmetry.space_group_name_H-M   'P 1'
#
loop_
_entity.id
_entity.type
_entity.pdbx_description
1 polymer ?
#
loop_
_entity_poly.entity_id
_entity_poly.type
_entity_poly.pdbx_seq_one_letter_code
_entity_poly.pdbx_strand_id
1 'polypeptide(L)' 'MKAFTVVYNADRYMVKPLNGHSPRFLVKVHGQDVIFEHDLDGHIRAESNKVASMSLLLGLADKIEESAGM' A
#
# COMPACT_ATOMS: atom_id res chain seq x y z
N MET A 1 1.82 9.11 -10.44
CA MET A 1 0.43 8.77 -10.05
C MET A 1 -0.08 9.83 -9.05
N LYS A 2 -1.38 10.09 -8.94
CA LYS A 2 -1.94 11.00 -7.91
C LYS A 2 -2.30 10.20 -6.66
N ALA A 3 -2.44 10.86 -5.51
CA ALA A 3 -2.97 10.21 -4.31
C ALA A 3 -4.39 9.70 -4.56
N PHE A 4 -4.71 8.53 -4.01
CA PHE A 4 -6.00 7.87 -4.17
C PHE A 4 -6.42 7.19 -2.87
N THR A 5 -7.60 6.61 -2.84
CA THR A 5 -8.13 5.90 -1.67
C THR A 5 -8.49 4.49 -2.05
N VAL A 6 -8.06 3.51 -1.25
CA VAL A 6 -8.48 2.12 -1.36
C VAL A 6 -9.43 1.76 -0.22
N VAL A 7 -10.33 0.81 -0.48
CA VAL A 7 -11.31 0.32 0.51
C VAL A 7 -11.02 -1.15 0.80
N TYR A 8 -10.91 -1.50 2.07
CA TYR A 8 -10.69 -2.89 2.51
C TYR A 8 -11.45 -3.17 3.80
N ASN A 9 -12.22 -4.27 3.86
CA ASN A 9 -13.02 -4.70 5.02
C ASN A 9 -13.85 -3.58 5.71
N ALA A 10 -14.38 -2.64 4.93
CA ALA A 10 -15.14 -1.44 5.34
C ALA A 10 -14.33 -0.19 5.72
N ASP A 11 -13.01 -0.29 5.85
CA ASP A 11 -12.14 0.86 6.12
C ASP A 11 -11.60 1.49 4.83
N ARG A 12 -11.32 2.80 4.90
CA ARG A 12 -10.74 3.58 3.80
C ARG A 12 -9.30 3.96 4.13
N TYR A 13 -8.41 3.69 3.19
CA TYR A 13 -6.99 3.97 3.34
C TYR A 13 -6.53 4.93 2.26
N MET A 14 -5.96 6.05 2.67
CA MET A 14 -5.36 7.00 1.74
C MET A 14 -4.00 6.47 1.30
N VAL A 15 -3.84 6.34 -0.01
CA VAL A 15 -2.61 5.90 -0.66
C VAL A 15 -1.97 7.11 -1.33
N LYS A 16 -0.78 7.48 -0.85
CA LYS A 16 0.00 8.58 -1.40
C LYS A 16 1.19 8.01 -2.16
N PRO A 17 1.24 8.12 -3.49
CA PRO A 17 2.44 7.73 -4.24
C PRO A 17 3.62 8.60 -3.83
N LEU A 18 4.77 7.98 -3.64
CA LEU A 18 6.04 8.63 -3.33
C LEU A 18 6.86 8.71 -4.61
N ASN A 19 7.56 9.83 -4.80
CA ASN A 19 8.49 9.98 -5.91
C ASN A 19 9.80 9.24 -5.57
N GLY A 20 10.27 8.39 -6.48
CA GLY A 20 11.47 7.59 -6.31
C GLY A 20 11.80 6.80 -7.59
N HIS A 21 12.91 6.05 -7.56
CA HIS A 21 13.33 5.20 -8.70
C HIS A 21 12.38 4.02 -8.95
N SER A 22 11.69 3.54 -7.91
CA SER A 22 10.65 2.51 -7.96
C SER A 22 9.30 3.08 -7.51
N PRO A 23 8.16 2.56 -7.99
CA PRO A 23 6.86 2.97 -7.50
C PRO A 23 6.70 2.54 -6.04
N ARG A 24 6.63 3.53 -5.13
CA ARG A 24 6.39 3.36 -3.70
C ARG A 24 5.11 4.10 -3.31
N PHE A 25 4.42 3.58 -2.31
CA PHE A 25 3.14 4.11 -1.85
C PHE A 25 3.16 4.22 -0.32
N LEU A 26 2.84 5.40 0.19
CA LEU A 26 2.65 5.65 1.61
C LEU A 26 1.18 5.49 1.97
N VAL A 27 0.90 4.65 2.96
CA VAL A 27 -0.46 4.39 3.44
C VAL A 27 -0.48 4.59 4.95
N LYS A 28 -1.48 5.33 5.44
CA LYS A 28 -1.72 5.46 6.88
C LYS A 28 -2.57 4.29 7.37
N VAL A 29 -1.95 3.37 8.09
CA VAL A 29 -2.62 2.23 8.73
C VAL A 29 -2.61 2.44 10.24
N HIS A 30 -3.78 2.52 10.86
CA HIS A 30 -3.94 2.78 12.30
C HIS A 30 -3.16 4.01 12.81
N GLY A 31 -3.09 5.07 12.00
CA GLY A 31 -2.38 6.31 12.35
C GLY A 31 -0.87 6.25 12.16
N GLN A 32 -0.32 5.14 11.67
CA GLN A 32 1.09 4.99 11.37
C GLN A 32 1.32 4.90 9.87
N ASP A 33 2.48 5.41 9.46
CA ASP A 33 2.92 5.44 8.09
C ASP A 33 3.51 4.08 7.70
N VAL A 34 2.91 3.44 6.69
CA VAL A 34 3.36 2.16 6.12
C VAL A 34 3.72 2.39 4.67
N ILE A 35 4.92 1.96 4.29
CA ILE A 35 5.38 2.06 2.91
C ILE A 35 5.08 0.73 2.22
N PHE A 36 4.56 0.81 1.00
CA PHE A 36 4.35 -0.29 0.10
C PHE A 36 5.23 -0.08 -1.13
N GLU A 37 5.94 -1.10 -1.57
CA GLU A 37 6.84 -1.03 -2.71
C GLU A 37 6.82 -2.31 -3.53
N HIS A 38 7.26 -2.20 -4.79
CA HIS A 38 7.43 -3.37 -5.64
C HIS A 38 8.63 -4.20 -5.17
N ASP A 39 8.39 -5.48 -4.97
CA ASP A 39 9.44 -6.48 -4.78
C ASP A 39 9.98 -6.94 -6.16
N LEU A 40 11.02 -7.76 -6.15
CA LEU A 40 11.71 -8.27 -7.35
C LEU A 40 10.82 -9.10 -8.28
N ASP A 41 9.73 -9.66 -7.75
CA ASP A 41 8.74 -10.42 -8.52
C ASP A 41 7.65 -9.54 -9.14
N GLY A 42 7.71 -8.22 -8.93
CA GLY A 42 6.77 -7.25 -9.48
C GLY A 42 5.51 -7.09 -8.64
N HIS A 43 5.38 -7.77 -7.49
CA HIS A 43 4.26 -7.58 -6.59
C HIS A 43 4.52 -6.46 -5.58
N ILE A 44 3.45 -5.73 -5.23
CA ILE A 44 3.49 -4.74 -4.15
C ILE A 44 3.48 -5.47 -2.81
N ARG A 45 4.40 -5.10 -1.93
CA ARG A 45 4.46 -5.58 -0.54
C ARG A 45 4.67 -4.42 0.41
N ALA A 46 4.11 -4.56 1.62
CA ALA A 46 4.42 -3.63 2.70
C ALA A 46 5.86 -3.82 3.15
N GLU A 47 6.60 -2.73 3.34
CA GLU A 47 7.87 -2.73 4.05
C GLU A 47 7.62 -3.28 5.46
N SER A 48 8.43 -4.27 5.86
CA SER A 48 8.21 -5.04 7.08
C SER A 48 8.07 -4.13 8.31
N ASN A 49 6.85 -4.03 8.84
CA ASN A 49 6.57 -3.34 10.09
C ASN A 49 5.69 -4.22 11.01
N LYS A 50 5.71 -3.93 12.32
CA LYS A 50 4.90 -4.66 13.33
C LYS A 50 3.56 -3.96 13.63
N VAL A 51 3.10 -3.10 12.73
CA VAL A 51 2.07 -2.10 13.03
C VAL A 51 0.67 -2.57 12.68
N ALA A 52 0.58 -3.48 11.72
CA ALA A 52 -0.67 -4.04 11.22
C ALA A 52 -0.57 -5.56 11.08
N SER A 53 -1.72 -6.23 11.04
CA SER A 53 -1.76 -7.67 10.76
C SER A 53 -1.31 -7.93 9.32
N MET A 54 -0.64 -9.07 9.09
CA MET A 54 -0.18 -9.45 7.76
C MET A 54 -1.35 -9.53 6.75
N SER A 55 -2.51 -10.04 7.18
CA SER A 55 -3.72 -10.11 6.35
C SER A 55 -4.24 -8.73 5.91
N LEU A 56 -4.07 -7.70 6.76
CA LEU A 56 -4.42 -6.33 6.38
C LEU A 56 -3.41 -5.79 5.37
N LEU A 57 -2.11 -5.97 5.61
CA LEU A 57 -1.06 -5.50 4.71
C LEU A 57 -1.18 -6.15 3.32
N LEU A 58 -1.42 -7.45 3.24
CA LEU A 58 -1.64 -8.15 1.97
C LEU A 58 -2.88 -7.64 1.24
N GLY A 59 -4.02 -7.53 1.93
CA GLY A 59 -5.25 -7.02 1.30
C GLY A 59 -5.14 -5.56 0.82
N LEU A 60 -4.35 -4.73 1.51
CA LEU A 60 -4.04 -3.38 1.04
C LEU A 60 -3.14 -3.39 -0.19
N ALA A 61 -2.13 -4.26 -0.24
CA ALA A 61 -1.28 -4.41 -1.41
C ALA A 61 -2.09 -4.79 -2.65
N ASP A 62 -2.96 -5.79 -2.57
CA ASP A 62 -3.84 -6.21 -3.66
C ASP A 62 -4.70 -5.03 -4.17
N LYS A 63 -5.29 -4.25 -3.26
CA LYS A 63 -6.12 -3.10 -3.63
C LYS A 63 -5.33 -1.94 -4.24
N ILE A 64 -4.07 -1.77 -3.84
CA ILE A 64 -3.18 -0.78 -4.43
C ILE A 64 -2.82 -1.20 -5.85
N GLU A 65 -2.51 -2.48 -6.09
CA GLU A 65 -2.24 -3.02 -7.44
C GLU A 65 -3.43 -2.83 -8.37
N GLU A 66 -4.62 -3.28 -7.96
CA GLU A 66 -5.87 -3.13 -8.71
C GLU A 66 -6.13 -1.65 -9.10
N SER A 67 -5.89 -0.73 -8.16
CA SER A 67 -6.15 0.71 -8.36
C SER A 67 -5.04 1.42 -9.14
N ALA A 68 -3.82 0.88 -9.12
CA ALA A 68 -2.68 1.38 -9.88
C ALA A 68 -2.74 0.98 -11.36
N GLY A 69 -3.66 0.09 -11.73
CA GLY A 69 -3.84 -0.41 -13.09
C GLY A 69 -2.82 -1.48 -13.45
N MET A 70 -2.45 -2.32 -12.48
CA MET A 70 -1.60 -3.49 -12.66
C MET A 70 -2.40 -4.78 -12.56
#